data_AF-A0A2V7IZW7-F1
#
_entry.id   AF-A0A2V7IZW7-F1
#
_cell.length_a   1.000
_cell.length_b   1.000
_cell.length_c   1.000
_cell.angle_alpha   90.00
_cell.angle_beta   90.00
_cell.angle_gamma   90.00
#
_symmetry.space_group_name_H-M   'P 1'
#
loop_
_entity.id
_entity.type
_entity.pdbx_description
1 polymer ?
#
loop_
_entity_poly.entity_id
_entity_poly.type
_entity_poly.pdbx_seq_one_letter_code
_entity_poly.pdbx_strand_id
1 'polypeptide(L)'
;MPPRIRFLYSSLSVTVFLIAAVPLYTELAQRSDIWWTPHAMLVPLTESTDRVEIYARGRPLAALLQAGQLRLQQDASLTALTTGDIGLRFNNWDRVRAERLPRLLMYAAGCGVTALMFLLVVTGRLVFREEKNRLSP
;
A
#
# COMPACT_ATOMS: atom_id res chain seq x y z
N MET A 1 3.63 20.31 39.25
CA MET A 1 2.42 19.57 38.81
C MET A 1 1.99 18.61 39.91
N PRO A 2 0.68 18.49 40.19
CA PRO A 2 0.17 17.51 41.14
C PRO A 2 0.55 16.08 40.72
N PRO A 3 0.94 15.20 41.66
CA PRO A 3 1.41 13.85 41.33
C PRO A 3 0.37 13.00 40.58
N ARG A 4 -0.93 13.22 40.86
CA ARG A 4 -2.05 12.56 40.16
C ARG A 4 -2.13 12.94 38.69
N ILE A 5 -1.92 14.23 38.37
CA ILE A 5 -1.95 14.75 37.00
C ILE A 5 -0.74 14.21 36.22
N ARG A 6 0.44 14.17 36.85
CA ARG A 6 1.63 13.58 36.24
C ARG A 6 1.44 12.10 35.90
N PHE A 7 0.87 11.31 36.81
CA PHE A 7 0.56 9.90 36.56
C PHE A 7 -0.39 9.72 35.36
N LEU A 8 -1.45 10.53 35.30
CA LEU A 8 -2.45 10.47 34.22
C LEU A 8 -1.82 10.75 32.85
N TYR A 9 -1.03 11.83 32.73
CA TYR A 9 -0.34 12.16 31.49
C TYR A 9 0.70 11.10 31.11
N SER A 10 1.48 10.59 32.07
CA SER A 10 2.45 9.51 31.80
C SER A 10 1.76 8.23 31.33
N SER A 11 0.65 7.83 31.96
CA SER A 11 -0.11 6.65 31.51
C SER A 11 -0.72 6.82 30.13
N LEU A 12 -1.20 8.03 29.82
CA LEU A 12 -1.76 8.34 28.52
C LEU A 12 -0.68 8.29 27.44
N SER A 13 0.49 8.88 27.69
CA SER A 13 1.62 8.86 26.75
C SER A 13 2.14 7.44 26.49
N VAL A 14 2.26 6.60 27.53
CA VAL A 14 2.67 5.20 27.37
C VAL A 14 1.62 4.43 26.55
N THR A 15 0.33 4.64 26.84
CA THR A 15 -0.75 3.98 26.09
C THR A 15 -0.71 4.36 24.61
N VAL A 16 -0.60 5.65 24.30
CA VAL A 16 -0.51 6.14 22.91
C VAL A 16 0.74 5.59 22.22
N PHE A 17 1.87 5.56 22.92
CA PHE A 17 3.10 4.97 22.40
C PHE A 17 2.92 3.49 22.06
N LEU A 18 2.33 2.70 22.96
CA LEU A 18 2.10 1.27 22.73
C LEU A 18 1.11 1.00 21.58
N ILE A 19 0.07 1.83 21.44
CA ILE A 19 -0.86 1.75 20.31
C ILE A 19 -0.13 1.88 18.96
N ALA A 20 0.90 2.72 18.88
CA ALA A 20 1.70 2.89 17.66
C ALA A 20 2.84 1.86 17.53
N ALA A 21 3.50 1.52 18.63
CA ALA A 21 4.70 0.67 18.63
C ALA A 21 4.38 -0.81 18.38
N VAL A 22 3.24 -1.31 18.87
CA VAL A 22 2.86 -2.71 18.71
C VAL A 22 2.65 -3.07 17.23
N PRO A 23 1.82 -2.36 16.44
CA PRO A 23 1.66 -2.65 15.01
C PRO A 23 2.97 -2.57 14.22
N LEU A 24 3.82 -1.58 14.55
CA LEU A 24 5.11 -1.41 13.91
C LEU A 24 6.03 -2.61 14.18
N TYR A 25 6.11 -3.06 15.42
CA TYR A 25 6.90 -4.22 15.80
C TYR A 25 6.37 -5.49 15.14
N THR A 26 5.05 -5.68 15.08
CA THR A 26 4.46 -6.86 14.44
C THR A 26 4.76 -6.93 12.95
N GLU A 27 4.76 -5.81 12.24
CA GLU A 27 5.15 -5.78 10.82
C GLU A 27 6.64 -6.09 10.63
N LEU A 28 7.50 -5.54 11.49
CA LEU A 28 8.95 -5.77 11.42
C LEU A 28 9.36 -7.20 11.81
N ALA A 29 8.60 -7.84 12.68
CA ALA A 29 8.89 -9.19 13.18
C ALA A 29 8.27 -10.31 12.32
N GLN A 30 7.40 -9.97 11.36
CA GLN A 30 6.80 -10.96 10.48
C GLN A 30 7.84 -11.60 9.55
N ARG A 31 7.66 -12.90 9.29
CA ARG A 31 8.50 -13.61 8.33
C ARG A 31 8.17 -13.17 6.90
N SER A 32 9.21 -13.00 6.08
CA SER A 32 9.06 -12.57 4.68
C SER A 32 8.50 -13.66 3.75
N ASP A 33 8.42 -14.91 4.20
CA ASP A 33 7.99 -16.07 3.40
C ASP A 33 6.47 -16.31 3.40
N ILE A 34 5.72 -15.69 4.32
CA ILE A 34 4.25 -15.89 4.43
C ILE A 34 3.45 -15.22 3.29
N TRP A 35 4.07 -14.31 2.56
CA TRP A 35 3.43 -13.53 1.50
C TRP A 35 3.57 -14.16 0.10
N TRP A 36 4.25 -15.31 -0.01
CA TRP A 36 4.29 -16.07 -1.26
C TRP A 36 2.94 -16.76 -1.50
N THR A 37 2.44 -16.66 -2.74
CA THR A 37 1.26 -17.41 -3.15
C THR A 37 1.48 -18.91 -2.93
N PRO A 38 0.58 -19.62 -2.23
CA PRO A 38 0.70 -21.06 -2.06
C PRO A 38 0.83 -21.77 -3.40
N HIS A 39 1.66 -22.82 -3.49
CA HIS A 39 1.89 -23.55 -4.75
C HIS A 39 0.61 -24.09 -5.41
N ALA A 40 -0.42 -24.43 -4.61
CA ALA A 40 -1.71 -24.88 -5.14
C ALA A 40 -2.51 -23.77 -5.86
N MET A 41 -2.14 -22.50 -5.70
CA MET A 41 -2.78 -21.33 -6.29
C MET A 41 -1.85 -20.62 -7.29
N LEU A 42 -0.92 -21.35 -7.90
CA LEU A 42 -0.05 -20.79 -8.95
C LEU A 42 -0.90 -20.25 -10.10
N VAL A 43 -0.72 -18.95 -10.38
CA VAL A 43 -1.41 -18.27 -11.47
C VAL A 43 -0.73 -18.65 -12.79
N PRO A 44 -1.48 -19.10 -13.82
CA PRO A 44 -0.90 -19.45 -15.10
C PRO A 44 -0.30 -18.22 -15.80
N LEU A 45 0.71 -18.44 -16.65
CA LEU A 45 1.47 -17.36 -17.30
C LEU A 45 0.59 -16.43 -18.14
N THR A 46 -0.53 -16.94 -18.67
CA THR A 46 -1.50 -16.16 -19.45
C THR A 46 -2.25 -15.14 -18.59
N GLU A 47 -2.54 -15.49 -17.33
CA GLU A 47 -3.24 -14.63 -16.38
C GLU A 47 -2.28 -13.75 -15.57
N SER A 48 -1.00 -14.14 -15.48
CA SER A 48 -0.01 -13.39 -14.71
C SER A 48 0.47 -12.12 -15.39
N THR A 49 0.15 -11.87 -16.67
CA THR A 49 0.67 -10.75 -17.47
C THR A 49 0.45 -9.37 -16.84
N ASP A 50 -0.66 -9.18 -16.11
CA ASP A 50 -0.94 -7.92 -15.40
C ASP A 50 -0.03 -7.71 -14.17
N ARG A 51 0.59 -8.78 -13.65
CA ARG A 51 1.42 -8.75 -12.43
C ARG A 51 2.90 -8.98 -12.71
N VAL A 52 3.21 -9.94 -13.57
CA VAL A 52 4.58 -10.31 -13.95
C VAL A 52 4.65 -10.78 -15.40
N GLU A 53 5.65 -10.27 -16.10
CA GLU A 53 6.03 -10.71 -17.44
C GLU A 53 7.38 -11.43 -17.35
N ILE A 54 7.45 -12.64 -17.90
CA ILE A 54 8.69 -13.43 -17.95
C ILE A 54 9.29 -13.31 -19.33
N TYR A 55 10.59 -13.05 -19.39
CA TYR A 55 11.36 -12.91 -20.63
C TYR A 55 12.47 -13.95 -20.71
N ALA A 56 12.73 -14.46 -21.90
CA ALA A 56 13.92 -15.24 -22.21
C ALA A 56 14.66 -14.55 -23.38
N ARG A 57 15.93 -14.19 -23.17
CA ARG A 57 16.75 -13.41 -24.12
C ARG A 57 16.03 -12.16 -24.67
N GLY A 58 15.32 -11.45 -23.78
CA GLY A 58 14.60 -10.23 -24.12
C GLY A 58 13.27 -10.44 -24.88
N ARG A 59 12.82 -11.68 -25.11
CA ARG A 59 11.51 -11.99 -25.71
C ARG A 59 10.52 -12.51 -24.65
N PRO A 60 9.22 -12.14 -24.74
CA PRO A 60 8.22 -12.61 -23.78
C PRO A 60 8.02 -14.12 -23.88
N LEU A 61 8.10 -14.81 -22.75
CA LEU A 61 8.04 -16.27 -22.64
C LEU A 61 6.72 -16.84 -23.18
N ALA A 62 5.61 -16.14 -22.95
CA ALA A 62 4.30 -16.53 -23.47
C ALA A 62 4.27 -16.61 -25.01
N ALA A 63 4.93 -15.68 -25.70
CA ALA A 63 5.03 -15.69 -27.15
C ALA A 63 5.92 -16.84 -27.65
N LEU A 64 7.01 -17.14 -26.93
CA LEU A 64 7.89 -18.28 -27.23
C LEU A 64 7.16 -19.63 -27.04
N LEU A 65 6.32 -19.75 -26.00
CA LEU A 65 5.47 -20.91 -25.76
C LEU A 65 4.46 -21.11 -26.90
N GLN A 66 3.73 -20.05 -27.28
CA GLN A 66 2.74 -20.10 -28.35
C GLN A 66 3.36 -20.44 -29.70
N ALA A 67 4.58 -19.94 -29.97
CA ALA A 67 5.32 -20.25 -31.18
C ALA A 67 5.95 -21.66 -31.19
N GLY A 68 5.78 -22.47 -30.13
CA GLY A 68 6.44 -23.78 -29.99
C GLY A 68 7.96 -23.69 -29.86
N GLN A 69 8.50 -22.49 -29.62
CA GLN A 69 9.93 -22.18 -29.55
C GLN A 69 10.54 -22.46 -28.16
N LEU A 70 9.80 -23.13 -27.26
CA LEU A 70 10.28 -23.46 -25.92
C LEU A 70 11.32 -24.59 -25.89
N ARG A 71 11.87 -24.97 -27.04
CA ARG A 71 13.10 -25.73 -27.16
C ARG A 71 14.12 -24.77 -27.72
N LEU A 72 15.04 -24.30 -26.88
CA LEU A 72 16.08 -23.40 -27.34
C LEU A 72 17.10 -24.20 -28.18
N GLN A 73 16.77 -24.39 -29.45
CA GLN A 73 17.65 -24.95 -30.47
C GLN A 73 18.01 -23.80 -31.41
N GLN A 74 19.25 -23.32 -31.29
CA GLN A 74 19.81 -22.32 -32.18
C GLN A 74 20.91 -23.03 -32.95
N ASP A 75 20.65 -23.31 -34.23
CA ASP A 75 21.36 -24.28 -35.08
C ASP A 75 21.38 -25.72 -34.52
N ALA A 76 22.17 -26.62 -35.11
CA ALA A 76 22.24 -28.04 -34.72
C ALA A 76 22.67 -28.29 -33.25
N SER A 77 23.02 -27.22 -32.52
CA SER A 77 23.36 -27.23 -31.10
C SER A 77 22.19 -26.78 -30.22
N LEU A 78 21.74 -27.68 -29.33
CA LEU A 78 20.91 -27.31 -28.18
C LEU A 78 21.73 -26.42 -27.23
N THR A 79 21.34 -25.15 -27.10
CA THR A 79 22.00 -24.22 -26.18
C THR A 79 21.14 -24.09 -24.94
N ALA A 80 21.64 -24.56 -23.80
CA ALA A 80 20.95 -24.43 -22.52
C ALA A 80 20.78 -22.94 -22.16
N LEU A 81 19.59 -22.56 -21.70
CA LEU A 81 19.34 -21.24 -21.11
C LEU A 81 20.10 -21.14 -19.79
N THR A 82 20.80 -20.04 -19.59
CA THR A 82 21.43 -19.71 -18.30
C THR A 82 20.50 -18.85 -17.46
N THR A 83 20.75 -18.75 -16.15
CA THR A 83 19.95 -17.90 -15.25
C THR A 83 19.95 -16.42 -15.67
N GLY A 84 21.01 -15.95 -16.33
CA GLY A 84 21.11 -14.58 -16.84
C GLY A 84 20.28 -14.30 -18.10
N ASP A 85 19.84 -15.35 -18.80
CA ASP A 85 18.98 -15.20 -19.99
C ASP A 85 17.50 -14.97 -19.62
N ILE A 86 17.12 -15.23 -18.36
CA ILE A 86 15.75 -15.15 -17.89
C ILE A 86 15.56 -13.85 -17.10
N GLY A 87 14.68 -12.99 -17.59
CA GLY A 87 14.29 -11.74 -16.95
C GLY A 87 12.85 -11.82 -16.41
N LEU A 88 12.60 -11.15 -15.30
CA LEU A 88 11.26 -10.93 -14.76
C LEU A 88 10.99 -9.43 -14.74
N ARG A 89 9.86 -9.02 -15.31
CA ARG A 89 9.35 -7.65 -15.19
C ARG A 89 8.10 -7.67 -14.33
N PHE A 90 8.19 -7.06 -13.16
CA PHE A 90 7.09 -6.95 -12.21
C PHE A 90 6.28 -5.68 -12.46
N ASN A 91 4.96 -5.79 -12.45
CA ASN A 91 4.09 -4.62 -12.38
C ASN A 91 4.15 -4.05 -10.96
N ASN A 92 4.80 -2.90 -10.82
CA ASN A 92 5.01 -2.25 -9.53
C ASN A 92 3.89 -1.28 -9.13
N TRP A 93 2.75 -1.31 -9.84
CA TRP A 93 1.65 -0.37 -9.60
C TRP A 93 1.06 -0.47 -8.20
N ASP A 94 0.92 -1.68 -7.66
CA ASP A 94 0.41 -1.90 -6.30
C ASP A 94 1.32 -1.22 -5.26
N ARG A 95 2.64 -1.30 -5.44
CA ARG A 95 3.61 -0.62 -4.58
C ARG A 95 3.52 0.90 -4.72
N VAL A 96 3.46 1.42 -5.94
CA VAL A 96 3.33 2.87 -6.18
C VAL A 96 2.03 3.40 -5.57
N ARG A 97 0.95 2.61 -5.62
CA ARG A 97 -0.34 2.94 -5.00
C ARG A 97 -0.22 2.95 -3.47
N ALA A 98 0.41 1.95 -2.88
CA ALA A 98 0.65 1.88 -1.43
C ALA A 98 1.51 3.05 -0.94
N GLU A 99 2.56 3.41 -1.67
CA GLU A 99 3.44 4.55 -1.36
C GLU A 99 2.68 5.90 -1.41
N ARG A 100 1.64 6.01 -2.25
CA ARG A 100 0.79 7.21 -2.33
C ARG A 100 -0.30 7.27 -1.26
N LEU A 101 -0.63 6.15 -0.62
CA LEU A 101 -1.77 6.04 0.30
C LEU A 101 -1.73 7.03 1.47
N PRO A 102 -0.60 7.25 2.18
CA PRO A 102 -0.57 8.21 3.29
C PRO A 102 -0.88 9.64 2.87
N ARG A 103 -0.41 10.04 1.67
CA ARG A 103 -0.68 11.36 1.11
C ARG A 103 -2.16 11.52 0.76
N LEU A 104 -2.76 10.49 0.18
CA LEU A 104 -4.19 10.46 -0.13
C LEU A 104 -5.04 10.53 1.15
N LEU A 105 -4.64 9.83 2.22
CA LEU A 105 -5.31 9.91 3.53
C LEU A 105 -5.24 11.32 4.13
N MET A 106 -4.09 11.99 4.01
CA MET A 106 -3.93 13.38 4.45
C MET A 106 -4.86 14.33 3.67
N TYR A 107 -4.95 14.17 2.35
CA TYR A 107 -5.89 14.94 1.53
C TYR A 107 -7.35 14.63 1.88
N ALA A 108 -7.70 13.36 2.07
CA ALA A 108 -9.04 12.96 2.48
C ALA A 108 -9.45 13.57 3.83
N ALA A 109 -8.53 13.58 4.81
CA ALA A 109 -8.74 14.23 6.09
C ALA A 109 -8.95 15.76 5.92
N GLY A 110 -8.12 16.42 5.12
CA GLY A 110 -8.26 17.84 4.81
C GLY A 110 -9.59 18.19 4.13
N CYS A 111 -10.00 17.38 3.15
CA CYS A 111 -11.32 17.49 2.51
C CYS A 111 -12.46 17.33 3.52
N GLY A 112 -12.38 16.33 4.40
CA GLY A 112 -13.38 16.09 5.45
C GLY A 112 -13.53 17.27 6.39
N VAL A 113 -12.41 17.82 6.89
CA VAL A 113 -12.43 19.02 7.75
C VAL A 113 -13.03 20.21 7.02
N THR A 114 -12.64 20.45 5.76
CA THR A 114 -13.10 21.60 4.98
C THR A 114 -14.60 21.48 4.66
N ALA A 115 -15.06 20.30 4.27
CA ALA A 115 -16.47 20.02 4.02
C ALA A 115 -17.33 20.18 5.28
N LEU A 116 -16.83 19.69 6.43
CA LEU A 116 -17.52 19.88 7.71
C LEU A 116 -17.60 21.36 8.10
N MET A 117 -16.51 22.11 7.98
CA MET A 117 -16.51 23.55 8.24
C MET A 117 -17.48 24.29 7.33
N PHE A 118 -17.48 23.99 6.03
CA PHE A 118 -18.42 24.55 5.07
C PHE A 118 -19.88 24.28 5.47
N LEU A 119 -20.20 23.04 5.84
CA LEU A 119 -21.54 22.68 6.31
C LEU A 119 -21.93 23.44 7.58
N LEU A 120 -21.02 23.58 8.54
CA LEU A 120 -21.28 24.31 9.78
C LEU A 120 -21.53 25.80 9.53
N VAL A 121 -20.84 26.41 8.56
CA VAL A 121 -21.07 27.80 8.14
C VAL A 121 -22.43 27.95 7.48
N VAL A 122 -22.72 27.13 6.45
CA VAL A 122 -23.97 27.24 5.67
C VAL A 122 -25.21 26.93 6.51
N THR A 123 -25.10 26.01 7.46
CA THR A 123 -26.21 25.64 8.36
C THR A 123 -26.36 26.59 9.56
N GLY A 124 -25.55 27.64 9.66
CA GLY A 124 -25.61 28.62 10.76
C GLY A 124 -25.27 28.03 12.13
N ARG A 125 -24.64 26.84 12.18
CA ARG A 125 -24.25 26.18 13.43
C ARG A 125 -22.97 26.76 14.04
N LEU A 126 -22.28 27.63 13.31
CA LEU A 126 -21.25 28.53 13.82
C LEU A 126 -21.90 29.87 14.18
N VAL A 127 -22.67 29.91 15.28
CA VAL A 127 -23.12 31.19 15.84
C VAL A 127 -21.93 31.86 16.51
N PHE A 128 -21.52 33.01 16.00
CA PHE A 128 -20.50 33.84 16.63
C PHE A 128 -21.04 34.33 17.98
N ARG A 129 -20.29 34.11 19.06
CA ARG A 129 -20.74 34.34 20.45
C ARG A 129 -21.21 35.78 20.71
N GLU A 130 -20.77 36.76 19.93
CA GLU A 130 -21.24 38.15 20.03
C GLU A 130 -22.67 38.37 19.49
N GLU A 131 -23.10 37.63 18.44
CA GLU A 131 -24.47 37.77 17.91
C GLU A 131 -25.51 37.18 18.87
N LYS A 132 -25.14 36.13 19.62
CA LYS A 132 -26.01 35.53 20.66
C LYS A 132 -26.32 36.51 21.80
N ASN A 133 -25.40 37.41 22.13
CA ASN A 133 -25.60 38.43 23.17
C ASN A 133 -26.43 39.64 22.69
N ARG A 134 -26.53 39.89 21.38
CA ARG A 134 -27.41 40.96 20.83
C ARG A 134 -28.86 40.52 20.62
N LEU A 135 -29.11 39.22 20.51
CA LEU A 135 -30.44 38.64 20.24
C LEU A 135 -31.15 38.10 21.50
N SER A 136 -30.53 38.22 22.67
CA SER A 136 -31.15 37.89 23.96
C SER A 136 -31.52 39.21 24.65
N PRO A 137 -32.82 39.49 24.93
CA PRO A 137 -33.25 40.69 25.64
C PRO A 137 -32.80 40.70 27.11
#